data_AF-A0A381ZIR3-F1
#
_entry.id   AF-A0A381ZIR3-F1
#
_cell.length_a   1.000
_cell.length_b   1.000
_cell.length_c   1.000
_cell.angle_alpha   90.00
_cell.angle_beta   90.00
_cell.angle_gamma   90.00
#
_symmetry.space_group_name_H-M   'P 1'
#
loop_
_entity.id
_entity.type
_entity.pdbx_description
1 polymer ?
#
loop_
_entity_poly.entity_id
_entity_poly.type
_entity_poly.pdbx_seq_one_letter_code
_entity_poly.pdbx_strand_id
1 'polypeptide(L)'
;MAAYYQSVVYEEKKVTYWPLLLVLVFVGMIFVVAYLMKDVLLPWFPVALIGLLVGMFATYNIAFYHVKVFDDGSLQFGFPQWHIKLQPHEIKSVEETGSYRPIKDFGGLGWRIGRKDGKWKRGYLVWLQKGIEIETMNGRYYVFGTDNPQAILSALGQHGGPARI
;
A
#
# COMPACT_ATOMS: atom_id res chain seq x y z
N MET A 1 13.38 -29.41 -2.59
CA MET A 1 12.69 -28.89 -1.39
C MET A 1 12.50 -27.40 -1.59
N ALA A 2 11.25 -26.92 -1.64
CA ALA A 2 11.00 -25.48 -1.71
C ALA A 2 11.43 -24.87 -0.37
N ALA A 3 12.44 -24.00 -0.40
CA ALA A 3 12.84 -23.24 0.78
C ALA A 3 11.63 -22.42 1.24
N TYR A 4 11.05 -22.80 2.37
CA TYR A 4 10.06 -22.00 3.06
C TYR A 4 10.82 -20.77 3.58
N TYR A 5 10.83 -19.70 2.79
CA TYR A 5 11.31 -18.41 3.28
C TYR A 5 10.33 -17.96 4.36
N GLN A 6 10.77 -18.04 5.61
CA GLN A 6 10.01 -17.48 6.71
C GLN A 6 10.00 -15.96 6.48
N SER A 7 8.80 -15.39 6.36
CA SER A 7 8.63 -13.95 6.27
C SER A 7 8.26 -13.46 7.66
N VAL A 8 9.09 -12.60 8.26
CA VAL A 8 8.68 -11.90 9.47
C VAL A 8 7.83 -10.71 9.03
N VAL A 9 6.53 -10.79 9.34
CA VAL A 9 5.62 -9.68 9.08
C VAL A 9 5.81 -8.65 10.18
N TYR A 10 6.56 -7.60 9.88
CA TYR A 10 6.84 -6.52 10.85
C TYR A 10 5.63 -5.58 11.02
N GLU A 11 4.88 -5.35 9.95
CA GLU A 11 3.70 -4.49 10.01
C GLU A 11 2.63 -4.96 9.01
N GLU A 12 1.53 -5.49 9.54
CA GLU A 12 0.31 -5.77 8.78
C GLU A 12 -0.78 -4.82 9.26
N LYS A 13 -1.04 -3.76 8.51
CA LYS A 13 -2.13 -2.85 8.83
C LYS A 13 -3.38 -3.30 8.09
N LYS A 14 -4.22 -4.03 8.81
CA LYS A 14 -5.62 -4.24 8.46
C LYS A 14 -6.34 -2.93 8.72
N VAL A 15 -6.54 -2.11 7.70
CA VAL A 15 -7.38 -0.92 7.84
C VAL A 15 -8.76 -1.39 8.28
N THR A 16 -9.24 -0.82 9.38
CA THR A 16 -10.47 -1.20 10.08
C THR A 16 -11.59 -1.53 9.10
N TYR A 17 -12.22 -2.70 9.23
CA TYR A 17 -13.22 -3.24 8.28
C TYR A 17 -14.54 -2.47 8.21
N TRP A 18 -14.76 -1.50 9.09
CA TRP A 18 -16.04 -0.79 9.19
C TRP A 18 -16.44 0.01 7.94
N PRO A 19 -15.53 0.63 7.16
CA PRO A 19 -15.86 1.23 5.87
C PRO A 19 -16.33 0.21 4.83
N LEU A 20 -15.92 -1.07 4.92
CA LEU A 20 -16.47 -2.13 4.06
C LEU A 20 -17.94 -2.41 4.40
N LEU A 21 -18.35 -2.24 5.66
CA LEU A 21 -19.76 -2.31 6.04
C LEU A 21 -20.56 -1.17 5.41
N LEU A 22 -20.01 0.05 5.34
CA LEU A 22 -20.66 1.16 4.63
C LEU A 22 -20.83 0.83 3.14
N VAL A 23 -19.84 0.20 2.50
CA VAL A 23 -20.00 -0.28 1.12
C VAL A 23 -21.18 -1.22 1.00
N LEU A 24 -21.32 -2.23 1.89
CA LEU A 24 -22.46 -3.15 1.87
C LEU A 24 -23.82 -2.44 2.06
N VAL A 25 -23.89 -1.42 2.92
CA VAL A 25 -25.10 -0.60 3.10
C VAL A 25 -25.45 0.14 1.80
N PHE A 26 -24.46 0.76 1.14
CA PHE A 26 -24.67 1.44 -0.14
C PHE A 26 -25.08 0.48 -1.25
N VAL A 27 -24.48 -0.72 -1.30
CA VAL A 27 -24.90 -1.79 -2.21
C VAL A 27 -26.36 -2.16 -1.97
N GLY A 28 -26.76 -2.38 -0.71
CA GLY A 28 -28.14 -2.68 -0.35
C GLY A 28 -29.12 -1.59 -0.81
N MET A 29 -28.76 -0.31 -0.61
CA MET A 29 -29.58 0.81 -1.11
C MET A 29 -29.70 0.83 -2.63
N ILE A 30 -28.63 0.55 -3.38
CA ILE A 30 -28.68 0.47 -4.85
C ILE A 30 -29.67 -0.62 -5.30
N PHE A 31 -29.65 -1.78 -4.65
CA PHE A 31 -30.61 -2.85 -4.96
C PHE A 31 -32.06 -2.47 -4.65
N VAL A 32 -32.31 -1.76 -3.53
CA VAL A 32 -33.64 -1.26 -3.19
C VAL A 32 -34.13 -0.24 -4.23
N VAL A 33 -33.29 0.72 -4.64
CA VAL A 33 -33.66 1.71 -5.66
C VAL A 33 -33.86 1.05 -7.03
N ALA A 34 -32.99 0.11 -7.41
CA ALA A 34 -33.14 -0.64 -8.66
C ALA A 34 -34.43 -1.46 -8.70
N TYR A 35 -34.85 -2.04 -7.57
CA TYR A 35 -36.12 -2.75 -7.44
C TYR A 35 -37.33 -1.81 -7.58
N LEU A 36 -37.30 -0.67 -6.90
CA LEU A 36 -38.39 0.32 -6.93
C LEU A 36 -38.56 0.99 -8.31
N MET A 37 -37.48 1.10 -9.09
CA MET A 37 -37.47 1.75 -10.42
C MET A 37 -37.09 0.78 -11.55
N LYS A 38 -37.50 -0.49 -11.42
CA LYS A 38 -37.10 -1.58 -12.32
C LYS A 38 -37.29 -1.25 -13.80
N ASP A 39 -38.39 -0.60 -14.18
CA ASP A 39 -38.71 -0.36 -15.59
C ASP A 39 -37.81 0.71 -16.25
N VAL A 40 -37.08 1.49 -15.43
CA VAL A 40 -36.15 2.54 -15.88
C VAL A 40 -34.68 2.14 -15.67
N LEU A 41 -34.37 1.44 -14.57
CA LEU A 41 -33.00 1.14 -14.15
C LEU A 41 -32.47 -0.23 -14.60
N LEU A 42 -33.33 -1.18 -14.98
CA LEU A 42 -32.89 -2.52 -15.39
C LEU A 42 -31.87 -2.51 -16.56
N PRO A 43 -32.00 -1.63 -17.59
CA PRO A 43 -30.99 -1.54 -18.65
C PRO A 43 -29.61 -1.07 -18.17
N TRP A 44 -29.57 -0.30 -17.07
CA TRP A 44 -28.34 0.25 -16.48
C TRP A 44 -27.76 -0.63 -15.36
N PHE A 45 -28.48 -1.68 -14.97
CA PHE A 45 -28.06 -2.61 -13.92
C PHE A 45 -26.66 -3.21 -14.15
N PRO A 46 -26.25 -3.62 -15.37
CA PRO A 46 -24.90 -4.10 -15.62
C PRO A 46 -23.82 -3.05 -15.32
N VAL A 47 -24.09 -1.77 -15.63
CA VAL A 47 -23.15 -0.67 -15.35
C VAL A 47 -23.00 -0.45 -13.85
N ALA A 48 -24.10 -0.48 -13.11
CA ALA A 48 -24.08 -0.39 -11.65
C ALA A 48 -23.32 -1.57 -11.01
N LEU A 49 -23.53 -2.79 -11.52
CA LEU A 49 -22.82 -3.98 -11.06
C LEU A 49 -21.31 -3.87 -11.32
N ILE A 50 -20.90 -3.41 -12.49
CA ILE A 50 -19.48 -3.16 -12.82
C ILE A 50 -18.88 -2.13 -11.86
N GLY A 51 -19.56 -0.99 -11.64
CA GLY A 51 -19.09 0.04 -10.72
C GLY A 51 -18.92 -0.47 -9.29
N LEU A 52 -19.85 -1.31 -8.84
CA LEU A 52 -19.83 -1.96 -7.53
C LEU A 52 -18.69 -2.98 -7.40
N LEU A 53 -18.42 -3.78 -8.43
CA LEU A 53 -17.28 -4.69 -8.46
C LEU A 53 -15.94 -3.94 -8.44
N VAL A 54 -15.82 -2.86 -9.23
CA VAL A 54 -14.63 -1.99 -9.23
C VAL A 54 -14.44 -1.32 -7.88
N GLY A 55 -15.52 -0.83 -7.26
CA GLY A 55 -15.49 -0.22 -5.92
C GLY A 55 -15.05 -1.20 -4.84
N MET A 56 -15.59 -2.43 -4.84
CA MET A 56 -15.15 -3.49 -3.94
C MET A 56 -13.69 -3.86 -4.15
N PHE A 57 -13.25 -4.01 -5.41
CA PHE A 57 -11.86 -4.30 -5.73
C PHE A 57 -10.91 -3.20 -5.25
N ALA A 58 -11.25 -1.93 -5.48
CA ALA A 58 -10.47 -0.79 -5.01
C ALA A 58 -10.41 -0.72 -3.48
N THR A 59 -11.56 -0.92 -2.81
CA THR A 59 -11.64 -0.88 -1.34
C THR A 59 -10.85 -2.02 -0.71
N TYR A 60 -10.94 -3.23 -1.25
CA TYR A 60 -10.12 -4.36 -0.84
C TYR A 60 -8.64 -4.02 -0.96
N ASN A 61 -8.20 -3.52 -2.12
CA ASN A 61 -6.79 -3.20 -2.32
C ASN A 61 -6.27 -2.13 -1.35
N ILE A 62 -7.06 -1.09 -1.07
CA ILE A 62 -6.65 -0.01 -0.14
C ILE A 62 -6.68 -0.48 1.33
N ALA A 63 -7.54 -1.45 1.67
CA ALA A 63 -7.71 -1.91 3.04
C ALA A 63 -6.53 -2.76 3.57
N PHE A 64 -5.77 -3.38 2.68
CA PHE A 64 -4.72 -4.33 3.05
C PHE A 64 -3.33 -3.80 2.72
N TYR A 65 -2.83 -2.92 3.57
CA TYR A 65 -1.44 -2.46 3.48
C TYR A 65 -0.53 -3.36 4.32
N HIS A 66 0.59 -3.79 3.73
CA HIS A 66 1.56 -4.63 4.44
C HIS A 66 2.99 -4.18 4.14
N VAL A 67 3.84 -4.33 5.16
CA VAL A 67 5.30 -4.27 5.06
C VAL A 67 5.86 -5.56 5.63
N LYS A 68 6.60 -6.29 4.80
CA LYS A 68 7.22 -7.57 5.12
C LYS A 68 8.71 -7.49 4.87
N VAL A 69 9.49 -8.00 5.81
CA VAL A 69 10.92 -8.23 5.63
C VAL A 69 11.10 -9.75 5.69
N PHE A 70 11.75 -10.30 4.67
CA PHE A 70 12.03 -11.72 4.58
C PHE A 70 13.42 -12.01 5.16
N ASP A 71 13.66 -13.27 5.56
CA ASP A 71 14.95 -13.69 6.13
C ASP A 71 16.15 -13.51 5.18
N ASP A 72 15.89 -13.44 3.87
CA ASP A 72 16.90 -13.12 2.84
C ASP A 72 17.26 -11.61 2.80
N GLY A 73 16.69 -10.81 3.70
CA GLY A 73 16.82 -9.36 3.73
C GLY A 73 15.97 -8.64 2.69
N SER A 74 15.17 -9.36 1.88
CA SER A 74 14.29 -8.72 0.92
C SER A 74 13.15 -7.98 1.61
N LEU A 75 12.78 -6.84 1.06
CA LEU A 75 11.74 -5.97 1.58
C LEU A 75 10.56 -5.95 0.61
N GLN A 76 9.36 -6.26 1.12
CA GLN A 76 8.12 -6.10 0.38
C GLN A 76 7.21 -5.09 1.06
N PHE A 77 6.73 -4.10 0.31
CA PHE A 77 5.79 -3.11 0.82
C PHE A 77 4.72 -2.77 -0.22
N GLY A 78 3.51 -2.49 0.25
CA GLY A 78 2.41 -1.99 -0.57
C GLY A 78 1.07 -2.66 -0.29
N PHE A 79 0.23 -2.70 -1.32
CA PHE A 79 -1.12 -3.27 -1.29
C PHE A 79 -1.11 -4.67 -1.90
N PRO A 80 -2.14 -5.53 -1.71
CA PRO A 80 -2.06 -6.95 -2.08
C PRO A 80 -1.68 -7.15 -3.55
N GLN A 81 -2.35 -6.43 -4.45
CA GLN A 81 -2.08 -6.50 -5.90
C GLN A 81 -1.13 -5.40 -6.41
N TRP A 82 -0.76 -4.44 -5.56
CA TRP A 82 0.16 -3.35 -5.87
C TRP A 82 1.25 -3.30 -4.81
N HIS A 83 2.03 -4.36 -4.69
CA HIS A 83 3.20 -4.41 -3.83
C HIS A 83 4.48 -4.36 -4.68
N ILE A 84 5.55 -3.90 -4.06
CA ILE A 84 6.90 -4.00 -4.62
C ILE A 84 7.71 -4.86 -3.67
N LYS A 85 8.46 -5.81 -4.23
CA LYS A 85 9.49 -6.56 -3.53
C LYS A 85 10.85 -6.08 -4.06
N LEU A 86 11.71 -5.62 -3.16
CA LEU A 86 13.09 -5.22 -3.42
C LEU A 86 14.03 -6.21 -2.76
N GLN A 87 15.04 -6.67 -3.49
CA GLN A 87 16.13 -7.47 -2.92
C GLN A 87 17.19 -6.56 -2.27
N PRO A 88 17.99 -7.06 -1.31
CA PRO A 88 19.01 -6.25 -0.65
C PRO A 88 19.96 -5.55 -1.62
N HIS A 89 20.38 -6.25 -2.68
CA HIS A 89 21.31 -5.70 -3.68
C HIS A 89 20.69 -4.60 -4.56
N GLU A 90 19.36 -4.50 -4.60
CA GLU A 90 18.66 -3.44 -5.33
C GLU A 90 18.52 -2.18 -4.49
N ILE A 91 18.70 -2.27 -3.17
CA ILE A 91 18.55 -1.18 -2.22
C ILE A 91 19.90 -0.46 -2.08
N LYS A 92 19.92 0.83 -2.40
CA LYS A 92 21.10 1.68 -2.26
C LYS A 92 21.14 2.37 -0.90
N SER A 93 20.02 2.92 -0.47
CA SER A 93 19.87 3.52 0.85
C SER A 93 18.43 3.39 1.36
N VAL A 94 18.30 3.37 2.68
CA VAL A 94 17.03 3.33 3.40
C VAL A 94 17.10 4.37 4.52
N GLU A 95 16.21 5.34 4.50
CA GLU A 95 16.22 6.47 5.44
C GLU A 95 14.84 6.69 6.05
N GLU A 96 14.79 7.03 7.35
CA GLU A 96 13.55 7.49 7.99
C GLU A 96 13.24 8.91 7.51
N THR A 97 12.02 9.13 7.00
CA THR A 97 11.57 10.46 6.64
C THR A 97 11.00 11.17 7.88
N GLY A 98 11.63 12.28 8.28
CA GLY A 98 11.29 13.00 9.53
C GLY A 98 9.90 13.68 9.54
N SER A 99 9.18 13.70 8.41
CA SER A 99 7.78 14.15 8.35
C SER A 99 7.12 13.57 7.10
N TYR A 100 6.38 12.48 7.30
CA TYR A 100 5.58 11.84 6.26
C TYR A 100 4.22 12.56 6.12
N ARG A 101 3.98 13.23 4.98
CA ARG A 101 2.73 13.97 4.71
C ARG A 101 2.09 13.55 3.39
N PRO A 102 1.29 12.48 3.35
CA PRO A 102 0.69 11.93 2.12
C PRO A 102 -0.04 12.96 1.26
N ILE A 103 -0.87 13.79 1.90
CA ILE A 103 -1.73 14.75 1.19
C ILE A 103 -0.90 15.91 0.63
N LYS A 104 0.08 16.42 1.39
CA LYS A 104 0.89 17.58 0.99
C LYS A 104 1.97 17.21 -0.03
N ASP A 105 2.61 16.07 0.14
CA ASP A 105 3.78 15.68 -0.66
C ASP A 105 3.38 14.93 -1.94
N PHE A 106 2.21 14.28 -1.95
CA PHE A 106 1.79 13.39 -3.05
C PHE A 106 0.32 13.55 -3.47
N GLY A 107 -0.42 14.48 -2.87
CA GLY A 107 -1.80 14.79 -3.26
C GLY A 107 -2.84 13.75 -2.85
N GLY A 108 -2.51 12.81 -1.94
CA GLY A 108 -3.50 11.86 -1.44
C GLY A 108 -2.93 10.58 -0.82
N LEU A 109 -3.80 9.59 -0.63
CA LEU A 109 -3.48 8.26 -0.11
C LEU A 109 -3.47 7.23 -1.26
N GLY A 110 -2.89 6.07 -1.00
CA GLY A 110 -2.76 4.95 -1.94
C GLY A 110 -1.45 4.97 -2.72
N TRP A 111 -1.43 4.24 -3.83
CA TRP A 111 -0.30 4.27 -4.76
C TRP A 111 -0.27 5.59 -5.53
N ARG A 112 0.82 6.35 -5.41
CA ARG A 112 0.99 7.67 -6.02
C ARG A 112 2.39 7.84 -6.60
N ILE A 113 2.49 8.72 -7.58
CA ILE A 113 3.76 9.18 -8.14
C ILE A 113 3.79 10.69 -7.91
N GLY A 114 4.76 11.15 -7.13
CA GLY A 114 4.89 12.56 -6.75
C GLY A 114 6.32 13.05 -6.96
N ARG A 115 6.48 14.38 -7.04
CA ARG A 115 7.80 15.01 -7.14
C ARG A 115 8.12 15.66 -5.80
N LYS A 116 8.99 15.03 -5.02
CA LYS A 116 9.47 15.51 -3.73
C LYS A 116 10.96 15.79 -3.86
N ASP A 117 11.42 16.95 -3.39
CA ASP A 117 12.83 17.39 -3.49
C ASP A 117 13.37 17.37 -4.94
N GLY A 118 12.51 17.69 -5.92
CA GLY A 118 12.87 17.71 -7.34
C GLY A 118 12.97 16.34 -8.02
N LYS A 119 12.87 15.23 -7.27
CA LYS A 119 12.96 13.85 -7.77
C LYS A 119 11.59 13.18 -7.85
N TRP A 120 11.41 12.31 -8.85
CA TRP A 120 10.20 11.48 -8.97
C TRP A 120 10.25 10.34 -7.96
N LYS A 121 9.30 10.33 -7.01
CA LYS A 121 9.17 9.31 -5.97
C LYS A 121 7.85 8.57 -6.11
N ARG A 122 7.89 7.25 -5.94
CA ARG A 122 6.72 6.37 -5.91
C ARG A 122 6.29 6.16 -4.47
N GLY A 123 5.16 6.75 -4.10
CA GLY A 123 4.59 6.68 -2.77
C GLY A 123 3.60 5.53 -2.63
N TYR A 124 3.80 4.68 -1.63
CA TYR A 124 2.79 3.77 -1.09
C TYR A 124 2.22 4.42 0.17
N LEU A 125 1.16 5.19 -0.04
CA LEU A 125 0.73 6.15 0.93
C LEU A 125 -0.46 5.65 1.75
N VAL A 126 -0.32 5.70 3.06
CA VAL A 126 -1.33 5.26 4.02
C VAL A 126 -1.36 6.25 5.17
N TRP A 127 -2.44 6.25 5.96
CA TRP A 127 -2.57 7.16 7.09
C TRP A 127 -1.69 6.66 8.25
N LEU A 128 -0.41 7.03 8.20
CA LEU A 128 0.63 6.68 9.16
C LEU A 128 1.41 7.95 9.53
N GLN A 129 2.02 7.96 10.72
CA GLN A 129 2.71 9.15 11.23
C GLN A 129 4.14 9.29 10.71
N LYS A 130 4.79 8.16 10.40
CA LYS A 130 6.17 8.11 9.92
C LYS A 130 6.23 7.39 8.58
N GLY A 131 7.37 7.52 7.91
CA GLY A 131 7.62 6.85 6.65
C GLY A 131 9.09 6.54 6.44
N ILE A 132 9.35 5.59 5.57
CA ILE A 132 10.68 5.22 5.11
C ILE A 132 10.81 5.61 3.64
N GLU A 133 11.94 6.19 3.28
CA GLU A 133 12.36 6.41 1.92
C GLU A 133 13.44 5.39 1.53
N ILE A 134 13.30 4.84 0.32
CA ILE A 134 14.24 3.89 -0.27
C ILE A 134 14.71 4.44 -1.61
N GLU A 135 16.02 4.55 -1.75
CA GLU A 135 16.66 4.72 -3.04
C GLU A 135 17.13 3.35 -3.55
N THR A 136 16.77 3.00 -4.79
CA THR A 136 17.32 1.80 -5.44
C THR A 136 18.56 2.11 -6.25
N MET A 137 19.37 1.09 -6.51
CA MET A 137 20.54 1.18 -7.38
C MET A 137 20.21 1.70 -8.79
N ASN A 138 18.98 1.49 -9.25
CA ASN A 138 18.47 1.96 -10.52
C ASN A 138 17.98 3.44 -10.49
N GLY A 139 18.24 4.17 -9.41
CA GLY A 139 17.84 5.57 -9.24
C GLY A 139 16.34 5.79 -9.04
N ARG A 140 15.59 4.74 -8.67
CA ARG A 140 14.16 4.87 -8.34
C ARG A 140 14.01 5.15 -6.85
N TYR A 141 13.11 6.07 -6.54
CA TYR A 141 12.80 6.46 -5.17
C TYR A 141 11.43 5.91 -4.78
N TYR A 142 11.38 5.19 -3.67
CA TYR A 142 10.15 4.69 -3.07
C TYR A 142 9.96 5.31 -1.70
N VAL A 143 8.72 5.67 -1.38
CA VAL A 143 8.35 6.16 -0.05
C VAL A 143 7.17 5.36 0.42
N PHE A 144 7.21 4.84 1.64
CA PHE A 144 6.08 4.15 2.22
C PHE A 144 5.91 4.51 3.70
N GLY A 145 4.67 4.50 4.18
CA GLY A 145 4.38 4.79 5.58
C GLY A 145 4.66 3.60 6.49
N THR A 146 5.07 3.84 7.73
CA THR A 146 5.22 2.82 8.78
C THR A 146 5.02 3.48 10.14
N ASP A 147 4.41 2.80 11.12
CA ASP A 147 4.37 3.28 12.50
C ASP A 147 5.67 2.96 13.26
N ASN A 148 6.47 1.99 12.78
CA ASN A 148 7.71 1.55 13.42
C ASN A 148 8.91 1.47 12.45
N PRO A 149 9.45 2.63 12.02
CA PRO A 149 10.56 2.66 11.06
C PRO A 149 11.85 2.04 11.61
N GLN A 150 12.11 2.16 12.92
CA GLN A 150 13.33 1.65 13.53
C GLN A 150 13.41 0.12 13.50
N ALA A 151 12.30 -0.59 13.69
CA ALA A 151 12.27 -2.04 13.59
C ALA A 151 12.61 -2.52 12.16
N ILE A 152 12.06 -1.85 11.15
CA ILE A 152 12.32 -2.17 9.74
C ILE A 152 13.79 -1.87 9.39
N LEU A 153 14.30 -0.71 9.78
CA LEU A 153 15.71 -0.35 9.57
C LEU A 153 16.67 -1.32 10.25
N SER A 154 16.35 -1.76 11.47
CA SER A 154 17.14 -2.74 12.21
C SER A 154 17.14 -4.10 11.53
N ALA A 155 15.97 -4.57 11.07
CA ALA A 155 15.86 -5.83 10.33
C ALA A 155 16.65 -5.81 9.02
N LEU A 156 16.58 -4.71 8.26
CA LEU A 156 17.37 -4.54 7.04
C LEU A 156 18.87 -4.40 7.33
N GLY A 157 19.24 -3.72 8.41
CA GLY A 157 20.63 -3.58 8.85
C GLY A 157 21.26 -4.88 9.34
N GLN A 158 20.46 -5.79 9.93
CA GLN A 158 20.91 -7.11 10.36
C GLN A 158 21.11 -8.10 9.20
N HIS A 159 20.38 -7.93 8.09
CA HIS A 159 20.42 -8.84 6.95
C HIS A 159 21.13 -8.30 5.69
N GLY A 160 21.46 -7.01 5.63
CA GLY A 160 22.07 -6.44 4.41
C GLY A 160 22.35 -4.93 4.44
N GLY A 161 22.87 -4.37 5.53
CA GLY A 161 23.40 -3.01 5.50
C GLY A 161 24.76 -2.95 4.77
N PRO A 162 25.02 -1.96 3.89
CA PRO A 162 26.37 -1.72 3.40
C PRO A 162 27.29 -1.48 4.60
N ALA A 163 28.49 -2.07 4.54
CA ALA A 163 29.55 -1.84 5.49
C ALA A 163 29.69 -0.34 5.76
N ARG A 164 29.51 0.05 7.02
CA ARG A 164 29.96 1.36 7.49
C ARG A 164 31.47 1.42 7.23
N ILE A 165 31.87 2.21 6.24
CA ILE A 165 33.25 2.70 6.08
C ILE A 165 33.27 4.15 6.52
#